data_AF-A0A9P4UZX8-F1
#
_entry.id   AF-A0A9P4UZX8-F1
#
_cell.length_a   1.000
_cell.length_b   1.000
_cell.length_c   1.000
_cell.angle_alpha   90.00
_cell.angle_beta   90.00
_cell.angle_gamma   90.00
#
_symmetry.space_group_name_H-M   'P 1'
#
loop_
_entity.id
_entity.type
_entity.pdbx_description
1 polymer ?
#
loop_
_entity_poly.entity_id
_entity_poly.type
_entity_poly.pdbx_seq_one_letter_code
_entity_poly.pdbx_strand_id
1 'polypeptide(L)'
;MMAVPPYGLGFPSDTAQSACYPGKVSIPRKEVELMPLVLDSQAIFPENTRITKTSDAHFVVLQASVERGSQPLPAPASQPEQQVTIERDDHAEELSKICENLEEAKKYAANEEQRLLLSQYIESFTTGSLETYRESQRTWPKDRNSSVENSFGFVEPYRDPYRVRAEFQGVVAIQDPAETRVLNKLVDEADTFIRRLPWAGGKGNDGKGAFEKALFEPPSLTSTHALTGVRRRFKGVCGLGDRSLRVQRNFAWI
;
A
#
# COMPACT_ATOMS: atom_id res chain seq x y z
N MET A 1 25.87 19.95 -13.33
CA MET A 1 25.35 18.92 -14.26
C MET A 1 24.17 19.54 -14.99
N MET A 2 24.25 19.76 -16.31
CA MET A 2 23.04 20.09 -17.07
C MET A 2 22.26 18.79 -17.28
N ALA A 3 20.98 18.78 -16.91
CA ALA A 3 20.15 17.60 -17.08
C ALA A 3 19.82 17.41 -18.56
N VAL A 4 20.20 16.25 -19.11
CA VAL A 4 19.71 15.75 -20.40
C VAL A 4 18.38 15.02 -20.10
N PRO A 5 17.37 15.04 -21.00
CA PRO A 5 16.09 14.37 -20.77
C PRO A 5 16.29 12.92 -20.29
N PRO A 6 15.35 12.37 -19.50
CA PRO A 6 13.98 12.83 -19.28
C PRO A 6 13.80 13.85 -18.13
N TYR A 7 12.82 14.76 -18.29
CA TYR A 7 12.57 15.89 -17.37
C TYR A 7 11.38 15.69 -16.41
N GLY A 8 10.50 14.73 -16.70
CA GLY A 8 9.29 14.48 -15.93
C GLY A 8 9.18 13.04 -15.40
N LEU A 9 8.24 12.84 -14.47
CA LEU A 9 7.79 11.52 -14.05
C LEU A 9 6.55 11.11 -14.87
N GLY A 10 6.56 9.90 -15.42
CA GLY A 10 5.48 9.41 -16.29
C GLY A 10 5.81 8.04 -16.87
N PHE A 11 5.02 7.59 -17.85
CA PHE A 11 5.41 6.41 -18.62
C PHE A 11 6.77 6.64 -19.29
N PRO A 12 7.66 5.63 -19.33
CA PRO A 12 8.95 5.76 -20.01
C PRO A 12 8.78 6.28 -21.45
N SER A 13 9.48 7.37 -21.76
CA SER A 13 9.47 8.06 -23.04
C SER A 13 10.68 9.00 -23.13
N ASP A 14 10.85 9.68 -24.25
CA ASP A 14 11.94 10.66 -24.44
C ASP A 14 11.90 11.82 -23.43
N THR A 15 10.72 12.11 -22.89
CA THR A 15 10.50 13.25 -21.98
C THR A 15 10.22 12.86 -20.53
N ALA A 16 9.90 11.59 -20.26
CA ALA A 16 9.48 11.13 -18.95
C ALA A 16 10.08 9.77 -18.57
N GLN A 17 10.26 9.55 -17.27
CA GLN A 17 10.75 8.30 -16.69
C GLN A 17 9.89 7.83 -15.52
N SER A 18 9.98 6.55 -15.20
CA SER A 18 9.39 6.01 -13.98
C SER A 18 10.22 4.82 -13.48
N ALA A 19 10.48 4.82 -12.18
CA ALA A 19 11.18 3.72 -11.52
C ALA A 19 10.33 2.43 -11.43
N CYS A 20 9.01 2.50 -11.69
CA CYS A 20 8.12 1.34 -11.76
C CYS A 20 8.34 0.49 -13.02
N TYR A 21 8.99 1.08 -14.04
CA TYR A 21 9.31 0.41 -15.31
C TYR A 21 10.82 0.50 -15.56
N PRO A 22 11.65 -0.17 -14.74
CA PRO A 22 13.09 -0.14 -14.91
C PRO A 22 13.50 -0.88 -16.19
N GLY A 23 14.72 -0.62 -16.64
CA GLY A 23 15.30 -1.27 -17.81
C GLY A 23 15.64 -0.30 -18.93
N LYS A 24 16.32 -0.82 -19.96
CA LYS A 24 16.72 -0.06 -21.15
C LYS A 24 15.73 -0.21 -22.30
N VAL A 25 14.99 -1.31 -22.32
CA VAL A 25 13.98 -1.57 -23.35
C VAL A 25 12.73 -0.79 -22.98
N SER A 26 12.25 0.04 -23.90
CA SER A 26 11.06 0.86 -23.69
C SER A 26 9.82 -0.02 -23.61
N ILE A 27 8.95 0.25 -22.62
CA ILE A 27 7.68 -0.45 -22.43
C ILE A 27 6.55 0.55 -22.73
N PRO A 28 5.93 0.49 -23.92
CA PRO A 28 4.80 1.36 -24.24
C PRO A 28 3.62 1.04 -23.32
N ARG A 29 2.80 2.06 -23.05
CA ARG A 29 1.62 1.93 -22.18
C ARG A 29 0.71 0.74 -22.52
N LYS A 30 0.50 0.46 -23.81
CA LYS A 30 -0.35 -0.65 -24.27
C LYS A 30 0.15 -2.02 -23.80
N GLU A 31 1.46 -2.18 -23.64
CA GLU A 31 2.06 -3.41 -23.12
C GLU A 31 1.92 -3.50 -21.59
N VAL A 32 2.06 -2.37 -20.89
CA VAL A 32 1.80 -2.31 -19.43
C VAL A 32 0.37 -2.73 -19.10
N GLU A 33 -0.59 -2.34 -19.94
CA GLU A 33 -2.02 -2.67 -19.81
C GLU A 33 -2.32 -4.19 -19.93
N LEU A 34 -1.38 -5.00 -20.41
CA LEU A 34 -1.53 -6.46 -20.49
C LEU A 34 -1.29 -7.15 -19.14
N MET A 35 -0.42 -6.59 -18.31
CA MET A 35 0.08 -7.24 -17.10
C MET A 35 -0.96 -7.42 -15.98
N PRO A 36 -1.90 -6.49 -15.72
CA PRO A 36 -2.89 -6.66 -14.65
C PRO A 36 -3.67 -7.98 -14.77
N LEU A 37 -4.14 -8.34 -15.96
CA LEU A 37 -4.90 -9.59 -16.16
C LEU A 37 -4.05 -10.85 -15.91
N VAL A 38 -2.77 -10.80 -16.28
CA VAL A 38 -1.83 -11.91 -16.02
C VAL A 38 -1.63 -12.09 -14.52
N LEU A 39 -1.37 -10.98 -13.80
CA LEU A 39 -1.14 -11.00 -12.35
C LEU A 39 -2.41 -11.42 -11.59
N ASP A 40 -3.56 -10.88 -11.96
CA ASP A 40 -4.86 -11.22 -11.35
C ASP A 40 -5.17 -12.71 -11.51
N SER A 41 -4.84 -13.32 -12.66
CA SER A 41 -5.05 -14.75 -12.91
C SER A 41 -4.24 -15.67 -11.98
N GLN A 42 -3.19 -15.13 -11.36
CA GLN A 42 -2.33 -15.83 -10.40
C GLN A 42 -2.50 -15.30 -8.97
N ALA A 43 -3.51 -14.46 -8.73
CA ALA A 43 -3.76 -13.79 -7.45
C ALA A 43 -2.55 -12.96 -6.95
N ILE A 44 -1.75 -12.42 -7.88
CA ILE A 44 -0.61 -11.55 -7.57
C ILE A 44 -1.09 -10.11 -7.58
N PHE A 45 -0.97 -9.44 -6.44
CA PHE A 45 -1.33 -8.04 -6.30
C PHE A 45 -0.17 -7.14 -6.79
N PRO A 46 -0.44 -6.08 -7.57
CA PRO A 46 0.62 -5.29 -8.23
C PRO A 46 1.34 -4.29 -7.32
N GLU A 47 0.83 -4.01 -6.11
CA GLU A 47 1.28 -2.91 -5.26
C GLU A 47 2.78 -2.96 -4.93
N ASN A 48 3.36 -4.15 -4.75
CA ASN A 48 4.79 -4.37 -4.48
C ASN A 48 5.57 -4.88 -5.69
N THR A 49 5.12 -4.55 -6.90
CA THR A 49 5.76 -5.02 -8.15
C THR A 49 6.33 -3.89 -9.00
N ARG A 50 7.31 -4.23 -9.84
CA ARG A 50 7.77 -3.42 -10.99
C ARG A 50 7.75 -4.29 -12.24
N ILE A 51 7.82 -3.67 -13.42
CA ILE A 51 7.89 -4.42 -14.69
C ILE A 51 9.13 -3.98 -15.45
N THR A 52 9.96 -4.93 -15.85
CA THR A 52 11.02 -4.71 -16.83
C THR A 52 10.79 -5.57 -18.05
N LYS A 53 11.39 -5.16 -19.17
CA LYS A 53 11.38 -5.88 -20.43
C LYS A 53 12.81 -6.25 -20.79
N THR A 54 13.08 -7.55 -20.94
CA THR A 54 14.42 -8.07 -21.27
C THR A 54 14.61 -8.17 -22.78
N SER A 55 13.53 -8.43 -23.52
CA SER A 55 13.47 -8.43 -24.98
C SER A 55 12.04 -8.10 -25.46
N ASP A 56 11.84 -7.87 -26.75
CA ASP A 56 10.52 -7.52 -27.29
C ASP A 56 9.41 -8.54 -26.96
N ALA A 57 9.77 -9.79 -26.70
CA ALA A 57 8.86 -10.89 -26.38
C ALA A 57 8.92 -11.37 -24.92
N HIS A 58 9.70 -10.75 -24.03
CA HIS A 58 9.87 -11.23 -22.65
C HIS A 58 9.76 -10.11 -21.61
N PHE A 59 8.75 -10.23 -20.76
CA PHE A 59 8.54 -9.39 -19.58
C PHE A 59 8.97 -10.11 -18.30
N VAL A 60 9.53 -9.32 -17.39
CA VAL A 60 9.81 -9.75 -16.04
C VAL A 60 9.09 -8.84 -15.06
N VAL A 61 8.22 -9.43 -14.25
CA VAL A 61 7.59 -8.79 -13.10
C VAL A 61 8.53 -8.95 -11.92
N LEU A 62 9.09 -7.84 -11.45
CA LEU A 62 9.95 -7.82 -10.28
C LEU A 62 9.06 -7.67 -9.05
N GLN A 63 9.06 -8.65 -8.15
CA GLN A 63 8.31 -8.60 -6.91
C GLN A 63 9.25 -8.33 -5.75
N ALA A 64 8.88 -7.35 -4.92
CA ALA A 64 9.69 -6.96 -3.78
C ALA A 64 9.62 -8.02 -2.66
N SER A 65 10.77 -8.64 -2.37
CA SER A 65 10.92 -9.68 -1.35
C SER A 65 12.39 -9.86 -0.95
N VAL A 66 12.64 -10.36 0.26
CA VAL A 66 13.99 -10.82 0.66
C VAL A 66 14.33 -12.15 0.01
N GLU A 67 13.35 -13.07 -0.04
CA GLU A 67 13.52 -14.36 -0.67
C GLU A 67 13.71 -14.22 -2.17
N ARG A 68 14.55 -15.09 -2.71
CA ARG A 68 14.79 -15.19 -4.15
C ARG A 68 13.92 -16.28 -4.76
N GLY A 69 13.42 -16.03 -5.95
CA GLY A 69 12.69 -17.03 -6.71
C GLY A 69 12.36 -16.55 -8.11
N SER A 70 12.19 -17.48 -9.04
CA SER A 70 11.75 -17.18 -10.39
C SER A 70 10.72 -18.21 -10.81
N GLN A 71 9.59 -17.75 -11.33
CA GLN A 71 8.54 -18.63 -11.84
C GLN A 71 7.93 -18.04 -13.12
N PRO A 72 7.64 -18.88 -14.13
CA PRO A 72 6.92 -18.42 -15.30
C PRO A 72 5.48 -18.07 -14.93
N LEU A 73 4.95 -17.02 -15.55
CA LEU A 73 3.55 -16.62 -15.49
C LEU A 73 2.86 -16.96 -16.82
N PRO A 74 1.53 -17.09 -16.84
CA PRO A 74 0.79 -17.23 -18.09
C PRO A 74 1.05 -16.07 -19.06
N ALA A 75 1.09 -16.37 -20.36
CA ALA A 75 1.14 -15.33 -21.38
C ALA A 75 -0.16 -14.49 -21.36
N PRO A 76 -0.11 -13.20 -21.73
CA PRO A 76 -1.31 -12.41 -21.94
C PRO A 76 -2.21 -13.05 -23.01
N ALA A 77 -3.52 -13.15 -22.74
CA ALA A 77 -4.45 -13.79 -23.66
C ALA A 77 -4.49 -13.15 -25.07
N SER A 78 -4.18 -11.85 -25.16
CA SER A 78 -4.09 -11.10 -26.41
C SER A 78 -2.74 -11.22 -27.13
N GLN A 79 -1.69 -11.70 -26.45
CA GLN A 79 -0.32 -11.85 -26.97
C GLN A 79 0.29 -13.17 -26.46
N PRO A 80 -0.18 -14.33 -26.95
CA PRO A 80 0.25 -15.65 -26.47
C PRO A 80 1.72 -15.97 -26.77
N GLU A 81 2.35 -15.27 -27.71
CA GLU A 81 3.76 -15.35 -28.04
C GLU A 81 4.67 -14.75 -26.95
N GLN A 82 4.10 -13.97 -26.03
CA GLN A 82 4.84 -13.21 -25.06
C GLN A 82 5.12 -14.03 -23.80
N GLN A 83 6.39 -14.09 -23.42
CA GLN A 83 6.82 -14.73 -22.18
C GLN A 83 6.71 -13.74 -21.03
N VAL A 84 6.13 -14.18 -19.91
CA VAL A 84 6.10 -13.42 -18.67
C VAL A 84 6.71 -14.28 -17.56
N THR A 85 7.61 -13.69 -16.80
CA THR A 85 8.23 -14.32 -15.62
C THR A 85 8.04 -13.39 -14.44
N ILE A 86 7.84 -13.94 -13.24
CA ILE A 86 7.97 -13.16 -12.01
C ILE A 86 9.25 -13.56 -11.31
N GLU A 87 10.04 -12.56 -10.97
CA GLU A 87 11.28 -12.68 -10.21
C GLU A 87 11.07 -12.03 -8.85
N ARG A 88 11.32 -12.82 -7.81
CA ARG A 88 11.33 -12.44 -6.40
C ARG A 88 12.79 -12.18 -6.03
N ASP A 89 13.04 -11.06 -5.36
CA ASP A 89 14.31 -10.53 -4.83
C ASP A 89 14.46 -9.02 -5.05
N ASP A 90 13.41 -8.36 -5.55
CA ASP A 90 13.49 -6.92 -5.80
C ASP A 90 13.63 -6.17 -4.47
N HIS A 91 14.65 -5.31 -4.37
CA HIS A 91 15.02 -4.63 -3.12
C HIS A 91 15.33 -5.58 -1.94
N ALA A 92 15.79 -6.81 -2.20
CA ALA A 92 16.06 -7.81 -1.16
C ALA A 92 17.04 -7.33 -0.08
N GLU A 93 18.08 -6.56 -0.45
CA GLU A 93 19.06 -6.05 0.51
C GLU A 93 18.43 -5.05 1.48
N GLU A 94 17.66 -4.08 0.95
CA GLU A 94 16.98 -3.09 1.77
C GLU A 94 15.89 -3.72 2.64
N LEU A 95 15.09 -4.64 2.07
CA LEU A 95 14.06 -5.35 2.80
C LEU A 95 14.63 -6.25 3.90
N SER A 96 15.79 -6.88 3.69
CA SER A 96 16.47 -7.68 4.74
C SER A 96 16.81 -6.81 5.94
N LYS A 97 17.40 -5.64 5.69
CA LYS A 97 17.73 -4.67 6.76
C LYS A 97 16.48 -4.19 7.48
N ILE A 98 15.38 -3.96 6.76
CA ILE A 98 14.09 -3.60 7.37
C ILE A 98 13.59 -4.74 8.26
N CYS A 99 13.58 -5.98 7.78
CA CYS A 99 13.17 -7.16 8.55
C CYS A 99 14.02 -7.33 9.82
N GLU A 100 15.34 -7.18 9.73
CA GLU A 100 16.26 -7.25 10.88
C GLU A 100 15.92 -6.21 11.95
N ASN A 101 15.66 -4.96 11.55
CA ASN A 101 15.27 -3.90 12.48
C ASN A 101 13.88 -4.13 13.08
N LEU A 102 12.92 -4.65 12.30
CA LEU A 102 11.58 -4.98 12.80
C LEU A 102 11.63 -6.14 13.79
N GLU A 103 12.48 -7.14 13.57
CA GLU A 103 12.64 -8.27 14.50
C GLU A 103 13.29 -7.81 15.82
N GLU A 104 14.23 -6.85 15.77
CA GLU A 104 14.77 -6.22 16.98
C GLU A 104 13.68 -5.41 17.70
N ALA A 105 12.91 -4.59 16.97
CA ALA A 105 11.82 -3.78 17.52
C ALA A 105 10.73 -4.62 18.19
N LYS A 106 10.46 -5.82 17.66
CA LYS A 106 9.48 -6.78 18.20
C LYS A 106 9.79 -7.24 19.62
N LYS A 107 11.05 -7.16 20.07
CA LYS A 107 11.42 -7.42 21.48
C LYS A 107 10.87 -6.36 22.44
N TYR A 108 10.56 -5.17 21.94
CA TYR A 108 10.05 -4.03 22.68
C TYR A 108 8.55 -3.77 22.46
N ALA A 109 7.85 -4.69 21.79
CA ALA A 109 6.40 -4.60 21.58
C ALA A 109 5.66 -4.54 22.93
N ALA A 110 4.72 -3.61 23.06
CA ALA A 110 3.98 -3.38 24.29
C ALA A 110 2.87 -4.42 24.55
N ASN A 111 2.41 -5.09 23.50
CA ASN A 111 1.36 -6.11 23.54
C ASN A 111 1.54 -7.14 22.41
N GLU A 112 0.73 -8.20 22.45
CA GLU A 112 0.80 -9.29 21.48
C GLU A 112 0.28 -8.88 20.11
N GLU A 113 -0.66 -7.93 20.02
CA GLU A 113 -1.14 -7.37 18.77
C GLU A 113 -0.01 -6.67 17.99
N GLN A 114 0.85 -5.91 18.67
CA GLN A 114 2.05 -5.29 18.08
C GLN A 114 3.07 -6.34 17.66
N ARG A 115 3.32 -7.35 18.51
CA ARG A 115 4.23 -8.46 18.18
C ARG A 115 3.77 -9.19 16.91
N LEU A 116 2.46 -9.42 16.80
CA LEU A 116 1.84 -10.03 15.64
C LEU A 116 1.93 -9.13 14.40
N LEU A 117 1.59 -7.84 14.53
CA LEU A 117 1.69 -6.87 13.44
C LEU A 117 3.11 -6.83 12.85
N LEU A 118 4.13 -6.72 13.70
CA LEU A 118 5.53 -6.70 13.28
C LEU A 118 5.93 -8.02 12.61
N SER A 119 5.47 -9.16 13.15
CA SER A 119 5.73 -10.47 12.54
C SER A 119 5.10 -10.59 11.14
N GLN A 120 3.88 -10.07 10.96
CA GLN A 120 3.20 -10.07 9.65
C GLN A 120 3.89 -9.13 8.65
N TYR A 121 4.42 -7.98 9.08
CA TYR A 121 5.27 -7.14 8.23
C TYR A 121 6.54 -7.86 7.78
N ILE A 122 7.24 -8.50 8.72
CA ILE A 122 8.47 -9.25 8.43
C ILE A 122 8.19 -10.38 7.44
N GLU A 123 7.12 -11.16 7.67
CA GLU A 123 6.73 -12.25 6.78
C GLU A 123 6.37 -11.74 5.38
N SER A 124 5.60 -10.65 5.31
CA SER A 124 5.24 -10.03 4.03
C SER A 124 6.47 -9.54 3.26
N PHE A 125 7.40 -8.84 3.91
CA PHE A 125 8.62 -8.34 3.26
C PHE A 125 9.61 -9.46 2.93
N THR A 126 9.62 -10.53 3.71
CA THR A 126 10.47 -11.70 3.45
C THR A 126 9.99 -12.44 2.21
N THR A 127 8.70 -12.75 2.14
CA THR A 127 8.11 -13.61 1.09
C THR A 127 7.63 -12.85 -0.15
N GLY A 128 7.32 -11.55 0.00
CA GLY A 128 6.63 -10.73 -1.00
C GLY A 128 5.10 -10.83 -0.94
N SER A 129 4.52 -11.51 0.06
CA SER A 129 3.07 -11.74 0.17
C SER A 129 2.31 -10.48 0.59
N LEU A 130 1.50 -9.94 -0.33
CA LEU A 130 0.56 -8.87 -0.03
C LEU A 130 -0.70 -9.36 0.69
N GLU A 131 -0.97 -10.66 0.71
CA GLU A 131 -2.05 -11.23 1.53
C GLU A 131 -1.69 -11.11 3.01
N THR A 132 -0.48 -11.54 3.39
CA THR A 132 0.07 -11.37 4.74
C THR A 132 0.14 -9.88 5.12
N TYR A 133 0.50 -9.01 4.16
CA TYR A 133 0.41 -7.57 4.36
C TYR A 133 -1.00 -7.12 4.71
N ARG A 134 -2.02 -7.55 3.97
CA ARG A 134 -3.43 -7.20 4.26
C ARG A 134 -3.89 -7.75 5.61
N GLU A 135 -3.41 -8.91 6.03
CA GLU A 135 -3.66 -9.40 7.39
C GLU A 135 -3.05 -8.50 8.46
N SER A 136 -1.83 -7.99 8.24
CA SER A 136 -1.22 -6.97 9.10
C SER A 136 -2.12 -5.74 9.23
N GLN A 137 -2.75 -5.31 8.14
CA GLN A 137 -3.70 -4.18 8.14
C GLN A 137 -5.04 -4.50 8.84
N ARG A 138 -5.37 -5.78 9.03
CA ARG A 138 -6.51 -6.20 9.88
C ARG A 138 -6.12 -6.29 11.36
N THR A 139 -4.86 -6.61 11.65
CA THR A 139 -4.31 -6.67 13.00
C THR A 139 -4.08 -5.28 13.58
N TRP A 140 -3.46 -4.39 12.80
CA TRP A 140 -3.05 -3.05 13.23
C TRP A 140 -4.16 -2.28 13.98
N PRO A 141 -5.42 -2.19 13.48
CA PRO A 141 -6.43 -1.40 14.15
C PRO A 141 -7.03 -2.03 15.42
N LYS A 142 -6.62 -3.26 15.75
CA LYS A 142 -6.98 -3.91 17.02
C LYS A 142 -6.14 -3.34 18.18
N ASP A 143 -4.96 -2.82 17.90
CA ASP A 143 -4.11 -2.14 18.88
C ASP A 143 -4.59 -0.71 19.08
N ARG A 144 -5.45 -0.48 20.09
CA ARG A 144 -6.15 0.80 20.27
C ARG A 144 -5.45 1.79 21.21
N ASN A 145 -4.49 1.32 22.00
CA ASN A 145 -3.88 2.10 23.09
C ASN A 145 -2.35 2.09 22.97
N SER A 146 -1.81 2.18 21.75
CA SER A 146 -0.38 2.31 21.58
C SER A 146 0.09 3.75 21.76
N SER A 147 1.08 3.94 22.63
CA SER A 147 1.80 5.21 22.73
C SER A 147 2.64 5.50 21.48
N VAL A 148 3.06 4.46 20.76
CA VAL A 148 3.91 4.55 19.56
C VAL A 148 3.21 3.87 18.39
N GLU A 149 2.84 4.69 17.41
CA GLU A 149 2.20 4.27 16.18
C GLU A 149 3.23 4.05 15.08
N ASN A 150 2.97 3.05 14.23
CA ASN A 150 3.84 2.77 13.09
C ASN A 150 3.06 2.25 11.88
N SER A 151 3.57 2.56 10.69
CA SER A 151 3.06 2.02 9.43
C SER A 151 4.21 1.85 8.46
N PHE A 152 4.35 0.64 7.94
CA PHE A 152 5.37 0.26 6.96
C PHE A 152 4.72 -0.47 5.79
N GLY A 153 5.30 -0.36 4.59
CA GLY A 153 4.93 -1.17 3.43
C GLY A 153 4.71 -0.38 2.14
N PHE A 154 4.20 -1.05 1.12
CA PHE A 154 3.89 -0.46 -0.19
C PHE A 154 2.45 0.07 -0.16
N VAL A 155 2.27 1.36 0.13
CA VAL A 155 0.95 1.90 0.50
C VAL A 155 0.28 2.69 -0.63
N GLU A 156 1.00 3.65 -1.23
CA GLU A 156 0.36 4.68 -2.07
C GLU A 156 0.81 4.65 -3.53
N PRO A 157 -0.10 4.49 -4.52
CA PRO A 157 0.26 4.32 -5.92
C PRO A 157 0.41 5.62 -6.72
N TYR A 158 0.51 6.78 -6.06
CA TYR A 158 0.45 8.08 -6.73
C TYR A 158 1.56 8.33 -7.78
N ARG A 159 2.73 7.70 -7.62
CA ARG A 159 3.88 7.90 -8.50
C ARG A 159 3.93 6.94 -9.68
N ASP A 160 3.18 5.84 -9.63
CA ASP A 160 3.03 4.97 -10.78
C ASP A 160 2.12 5.67 -11.79
N PRO A 161 2.58 5.95 -13.03
CA PRO A 161 1.72 6.51 -14.06
C PRO A 161 0.52 5.62 -14.41
N TYR A 162 0.58 4.31 -14.12
CA TYR A 162 -0.55 3.38 -14.24
C TYR A 162 -1.39 3.26 -12.96
N ARG A 163 -0.93 3.81 -11.84
CA ARG A 163 -1.63 3.93 -10.54
C ARG A 163 -2.01 2.62 -9.86
N VAL A 164 -1.25 1.55 -10.05
CA VAL A 164 -1.48 0.26 -9.37
C VAL A 164 -0.29 -0.19 -8.51
N ARG A 165 0.92 0.32 -8.80
CA ARG A 165 2.14 0.02 -8.03
C ARG A 165 2.34 1.07 -6.96
N ALA A 166 2.54 0.64 -5.72
CA ALA A 166 2.66 1.52 -4.58
C ALA A 166 4.12 1.84 -4.25
N GLU A 167 4.33 3.04 -3.72
CA GLU A 167 5.63 3.45 -3.18
C GLU A 167 5.79 2.89 -1.76
N PHE A 168 7.00 2.43 -1.42
CA PHE A 168 7.31 2.03 -0.06
C PHE A 168 7.27 3.25 0.87
N GLN A 169 6.60 3.08 2.01
CA GLN A 169 6.48 4.07 3.07
C GLN A 169 6.84 3.42 4.40
N GLY A 170 7.44 4.23 5.28
CA GLY A 170 7.67 3.88 6.68
C GLY A 170 7.48 5.13 7.53
N VAL A 171 6.70 5.04 8.60
CA VAL A 171 6.51 6.11 9.58
C VAL A 171 6.48 5.54 10.98
N VAL A 172 7.09 6.27 11.92
CA VAL A 172 6.99 6.02 13.36
C VAL A 172 6.59 7.32 14.02
N ALA A 173 5.55 7.29 14.84
CA ALA A 173 4.98 8.48 15.46
C ALA A 173 4.58 8.22 16.91
N ILE A 174 4.61 9.26 17.73
CA ILE A 174 4.14 9.20 19.12
C ILE A 174 2.73 9.79 19.18
N GLN A 175 1.82 9.11 19.85
CA GLN A 175 0.47 9.62 20.07
C GLN A 175 0.47 10.86 20.99
N ASP A 176 -0.36 11.85 20.66
CA ASP A 176 -0.73 12.94 21.56
C ASP A 176 -2.11 12.64 22.18
N PRO A 177 -2.17 12.27 23.47
CA PRO A 177 -3.44 11.94 24.11
C PRO A 177 -4.37 13.16 24.27
N ALA A 178 -3.84 14.37 24.37
CA ALA A 178 -4.66 15.58 24.56
C ALA A 178 -5.39 15.96 23.27
N GLU A 179 -4.68 16.00 22.15
CA GLU A 179 -5.26 16.26 20.84
C GLU A 179 -6.14 15.09 20.37
N THR A 180 -5.74 13.84 20.67
CA THR A 180 -6.56 12.66 20.37
C THR A 180 -7.93 12.72 21.06
N ARG A 181 -8.02 13.24 22.30
CA ARG A 181 -9.32 13.43 22.97
C ARG A 181 -10.23 14.40 22.23
N VAL A 182 -9.69 15.40 21.53
CA VAL A 182 -10.48 16.32 20.71
C VAL A 182 -10.99 15.60 19.46
N LEU A 183 -10.14 14.81 18.81
CA LEU A 183 -10.52 14.01 17.64
C LEU A 183 -11.58 12.94 17.98
N ASN A 184 -11.51 12.34 19.17
CA ASN A 184 -12.53 11.36 19.60
C ASN A 184 -13.93 11.97 19.67
N LYS A 185 -14.07 13.25 20.05
CA LYS A 185 -15.38 13.94 20.00
C LYS A 185 -15.91 14.05 18.57
N LEU A 186 -15.03 14.20 17.58
CA LEU A 186 -15.43 14.19 16.17
C LEU A 186 -15.90 12.80 15.74
N VAL A 187 -15.24 11.74 16.24
CA VAL A 187 -15.65 10.35 16.01
C VAL A 187 -17.02 10.08 16.63
N ASP A 188 -17.26 10.54 17.86
CA ASP A 188 -18.53 10.37 18.58
C ASP A 188 -19.70 11.00 17.82
N GLU A 189 -19.47 12.13 17.13
CA GLU A 189 -20.46 12.85 16.32
C GLU A 189 -20.47 12.44 14.83
N ALA A 190 -19.61 11.48 14.42
CA ALA A 190 -19.43 11.14 13.01
C ALA A 190 -20.72 10.65 12.34
N ASP A 191 -21.55 9.89 13.07
CA ASP A 191 -22.85 9.40 12.59
C ASP A 191 -23.80 10.55 12.25
N THR A 192 -23.83 11.60 13.08
CA THR A 192 -24.58 12.84 12.86
C THR A 192 -24.08 13.57 11.61
N PHE A 193 -22.77 13.67 11.43
CA PHE A 193 -22.19 14.36 10.26
C PHE A 193 -22.45 13.60 8.97
N ILE A 194 -22.39 12.27 8.98
CA ILE A 194 -22.68 11.44 7.80
C ILE A 194 -24.10 11.68 7.28
N ARG A 195 -25.09 11.78 8.18
CA ARG A 195 -26.48 12.10 7.79
C ARG A 195 -26.68 13.48 7.17
N ARG A 196 -25.68 14.37 7.25
CA ARG A 196 -25.71 15.73 6.65
C ARG A 196 -25.04 15.80 5.27
N LEU A 197 -24.45 14.71 4.80
CA LEU A 197 -23.79 14.66 3.49
C LEU A 197 -24.83 14.78 2.37
N PRO A 198 -24.47 15.34 1.20
CA PRO A 198 -25.44 15.64 0.14
C PRO A 198 -26.05 14.40 -0.53
N TRP A 199 -25.46 13.22 -0.32
CA TRP A 199 -26.01 11.93 -0.76
C TRP A 199 -26.81 11.22 0.34
N ALA A 200 -26.81 11.73 1.58
CA ALA A 200 -27.63 11.23 2.66
C ALA A 200 -29.09 11.68 2.49
N GLY A 201 -30.03 10.82 2.86
CA GLY A 201 -31.47 11.09 2.74
C GLY A 201 -32.31 9.87 2.35
N GLY A 202 -33.63 10.09 2.23
CA GLY A 202 -34.60 9.02 1.98
C GLY A 202 -34.98 8.24 3.25
N LYS A 203 -35.81 7.18 3.07
CA LYS A 203 -36.32 6.35 4.19
C LYS A 203 -35.41 5.17 4.55
N GLY A 204 -34.23 5.05 3.93
CA GLY A 204 -33.35 3.89 4.06
C GLY A 204 -32.09 4.20 4.86
N ASN A 205 -31.51 3.16 5.48
CA ASN A 205 -30.23 3.21 6.18
C ASN A 205 -30.17 4.29 7.29
N ASP A 206 -31.22 4.39 8.10
CA ASP A 206 -31.28 5.31 9.24
C ASP A 206 -30.90 6.77 8.89
N GLY A 207 -31.41 7.25 7.76
CA GLY A 207 -31.18 8.61 7.25
C GLY A 207 -29.88 8.81 6.49
N LYS A 208 -29.01 7.80 6.39
CA LYS A 208 -27.74 7.86 5.64
C LYS A 208 -27.90 7.62 4.14
N GLY A 209 -29.05 7.11 3.71
CA GLY A 209 -29.35 6.87 2.30
C GLY A 209 -28.68 5.63 1.71
N ALA A 210 -28.98 5.36 0.44
CA ALA A 210 -28.59 4.14 -0.24
C ALA A 210 -27.11 4.09 -0.67
N PHE A 211 -26.44 5.25 -0.70
CA PHE A 211 -25.04 5.38 -1.09
C PHE A 211 -24.06 5.30 0.08
N GLU A 212 -24.57 5.24 1.31
CA GLU A 212 -23.78 5.10 2.52
C GLU A 212 -23.81 3.65 3.04
N LYS A 213 -22.76 3.25 3.77
CA LYS A 213 -22.72 1.90 4.36
C LYS A 213 -23.86 1.68 5.35
N ALA A 214 -24.44 0.48 5.32
CA ALA A 214 -25.52 0.08 6.22
C ALA A 214 -25.08 0.04 7.69
N LEU A 215 -23.91 -0.55 7.95
CA LEU A 215 -23.26 -0.53 9.25
C LEU A 215 -22.16 0.53 9.23
N PHE A 216 -22.32 1.57 10.07
CA PHE A 216 -21.26 2.53 10.31
C PHE A 216 -20.45 2.08 11.52
N GLU A 217 -19.21 1.67 11.29
CA GLU A 217 -18.22 1.48 12.34
C GLU A 217 -17.37 2.76 12.43
N PRO A 218 -17.45 3.52 13.53
CA PRO A 218 -16.64 4.72 13.69
C PRO A 218 -15.14 4.36 13.64
N PRO A 219 -14.32 5.12 12.88
CA PRO A 219 -12.88 4.93 12.84
C PRO A 219 -12.24 5.33 14.17
N SER A 220 -11.05 4.81 14.48
CA SER A 220 -10.18 5.49 15.45
C SER A 220 -9.50 6.68 14.75
N LEU A 221 -9.47 7.82 15.43
CA LEU A 221 -8.71 9.00 15.01
C LEU A 221 -7.68 9.29 16.09
N THR A 222 -6.41 9.30 15.70
CA THR A 222 -5.29 9.52 16.63
C THR A 222 -4.45 10.67 16.13
N SER A 223 -4.23 11.66 17.00
CA SER A 223 -3.26 12.73 16.72
C SER A 223 -1.87 12.21 17.06
N THR A 224 -0.93 12.36 16.14
CA THR A 224 0.43 11.84 16.32
C THR A 224 1.50 12.85 15.92
N HIS A 225 2.64 12.76 16.59
CA HIS A 225 3.85 13.48 16.27
C HIS A 225 4.83 12.52 15.60
N ALA A 226 5.03 12.67 14.29
CA ALA A 226 5.98 11.86 13.54
C ALA A 226 7.41 12.08 14.04
N LEU A 227 8.06 11.02 14.54
CA LEU A 227 9.47 11.02 14.91
C LEU A 227 10.35 10.92 13.67
N THR A 228 10.00 9.98 12.79
CA THR A 228 10.69 9.73 11.53
C THR A 228 9.69 9.26 10.48
N GLY A 229 10.01 9.51 9.23
CA GLY A 229 9.22 9.04 8.10
C GLY A 229 10.00 9.12 6.81
N VAL A 230 9.82 8.12 5.95
CA VAL A 230 10.29 8.15 4.57
C VAL A 230 9.19 8.81 3.74
N ARG A 231 9.55 9.90 3.02
CA ARG A 231 8.70 10.84 2.21
C ARG A 231 8.31 12.16 2.92
N ARG A 232 7.79 13.13 2.13
CA ARG A 232 7.28 14.43 2.64
C ARG A 232 6.20 14.17 3.69
N ARG A 233 6.33 14.83 4.86
CA ARG A 233 5.34 14.76 5.95
C ARG A 233 3.94 15.07 5.42
N PHE A 234 3.03 14.13 5.60
CA PHE A 234 1.61 14.34 5.36
C PHE A 234 0.98 15.08 6.53
N LYS A 235 -0.07 15.86 6.26
CA LYS A 235 -0.92 16.50 7.28
C LYS A 235 -2.15 15.63 7.64
N GLY A 236 -2.05 14.33 7.40
CA GLY A 236 -3.13 13.35 7.45
C GLY A 236 -2.97 12.25 6.38
N VAL A 237 -3.29 11.01 6.73
CA VAL A 237 -3.13 9.78 5.94
C VAL A 237 -4.38 8.93 6.15
N CYS A 238 -4.92 8.18 5.21
CA CYS A 238 -6.01 7.23 5.50
C CYS A 238 -5.45 5.82 5.37
N GLY A 239 -5.34 5.09 6.47
CA GLY A 239 -4.43 3.93 6.60
C GLY A 239 -4.81 2.69 5.80
N LEU A 240 -5.90 2.71 5.04
CA LEU A 240 -6.37 1.56 4.26
C LEU A 240 -6.54 1.93 2.80
N GLY A 241 -5.58 1.54 1.95
CA GLY A 241 -5.67 1.65 0.49
C GLY A 241 -6.70 0.70 -0.13
N ASP A 242 -6.91 -0.46 0.47
CA ASP A 242 -7.82 -1.51 -0.02
C ASP A 242 -9.29 -1.15 0.26
N ARG A 243 -10.12 -1.10 -0.79
CA ARG A 243 -11.56 -0.84 -0.65
C ARG A 243 -12.30 -2.00 0.04
N SER A 244 -11.87 -3.24 -0.13
CA SER A 244 -12.47 -4.40 0.53
C SER A 244 -12.23 -4.39 2.04
N LEU A 245 -11.03 -3.97 2.46
CA LEU A 245 -10.72 -3.73 3.87
C LEU A 245 -11.38 -2.45 4.38
N ARG A 246 -11.52 -1.40 3.56
CA ARG A 246 -12.34 -0.24 3.92
C ARG A 246 -13.80 -0.64 4.13
N VAL A 247 -14.38 -1.50 3.28
CA VAL A 247 -15.74 -2.04 3.45
C VAL A 247 -15.88 -2.77 4.78
N GLN A 248 -14.80 -3.36 5.31
CA GLN A 248 -14.80 -4.00 6.62
C GLN A 248 -14.44 -3.08 7.79
N ARG A 249 -13.52 -2.10 7.69
CA ARG A 249 -13.21 -1.09 8.72
C ARG A 249 -12.60 0.19 8.11
N ASN A 250 -13.04 1.37 8.57
CA ASN A 250 -12.54 2.68 8.12
C ASN A 250 -11.46 3.19 9.09
N PHE A 251 -10.33 3.74 8.61
CA PHE A 251 -9.37 4.48 9.46
C PHE A 251 -8.72 5.65 8.73
N ALA A 252 -8.76 6.84 9.33
CA ALA A 252 -8.08 8.04 8.86
C ALA A 252 -7.12 8.58 9.95
N TRP A 253 -5.86 8.73 9.62
CA TRP A 253 -4.92 9.67 10.22
C TRP A 253 -5.24 11.09 9.75
N ILE A 254 -5.29 12.05 10.67
CA ILE A 254 -5.24 13.48 10.37
C ILE A 254 -3.98 14.02 11.05
#